data_AF-A0A4Q3UZN1-F1
#
_entry.id   AF-A0A4Q3UZN1-F1
#
_cell.length_a   1.000
_cell.length_b   1.000
_cell.length_c   1.000
_cell.angle_alpha   90.00
_cell.angle_beta   90.00
_cell.angle_gamma   90.00
#
_symmetry.space_group_name_H-M   'P 1'
#
loop_
_entity.id
_entity.type
_entity.pdbx_description
1 polymer ?
#
loop_
_entity_poly.entity_id
_entity_poly.type
_entity_poly.pdbx_seq_one_letter_code
_entity_poly.pdbx_strand_id
1 'polypeptide(L)'
;MSHEQWTEVEARGVLESWRRSGLSIERFAKQRGFTPQRLYWWKKKIVLTADRDEPKLGPVRVKHEARRGEPVTVPLRTGHILKVAHDFDEHAFARVVALLEGT
;
A
#
# COMPACT_ATOMS: atom_id res chain seq x y z
N MET A 1 -16.53 -12.83 -42.42
CA MET A 1 -16.31 -11.52 -41.80
C MET A 1 -15.42 -11.75 -40.59
N SER A 2 -14.14 -11.41 -40.74
CA SER A 2 -13.03 -11.79 -39.85
C SER A 2 -13.34 -11.46 -38.39
N HIS A 3 -13.39 -12.50 -37.56
CA HIS A 3 -13.56 -12.42 -36.12
C HIS A 3 -12.20 -12.03 -35.51
N GLU A 4 -11.69 -10.84 -35.82
CA GLU A 4 -10.46 -10.34 -35.19
C GLU A 4 -10.71 -10.33 -33.69
N GLN A 5 -10.03 -11.22 -32.97
CA GLN A 5 -10.14 -11.35 -31.53
C GLN A 5 -9.42 -10.15 -30.93
N TRP A 6 -10.14 -9.29 -30.21
CA TRP A 6 -9.46 -8.24 -29.47
C TRP A 6 -8.67 -8.90 -28.35
N THR A 7 -7.42 -8.48 -28.21
CA THR A 7 -6.67 -8.69 -26.99
C THR A 7 -7.24 -7.77 -25.90
N GLU A 8 -6.97 -8.11 -24.64
CA GLU A 8 -7.39 -7.30 -23.51
C GLU A 8 -6.75 -5.91 -23.51
N VAL A 9 -5.51 -5.81 -24.01
CA VAL A 9 -4.78 -4.54 -24.15
C VAL A 9 -5.48 -3.63 -25.17
N GLU A 10 -5.85 -4.16 -26.33
CA GLU A 10 -6.60 -3.40 -27.34
C GLU A 10 -7.96 -2.96 -26.80
N ALA A 11 -8.68 -3.86 -26.12
CA ALA A 11 -9.96 -3.54 -25.51
C ALA A 11 -9.87 -2.42 -24.47
N ARG A 12 -8.83 -2.43 -23.60
CA ARG A 12 -8.56 -1.31 -22.68
C ARG A 12 -8.30 -0.02 -23.43
N GLY A 13 -7.43 -0.03 -24.44
CA GLY A 13 -7.10 1.17 -25.22
C GLY A 13 -8.33 1.80 -25.89
N VAL A 14 -9.22 0.96 -26.44
CA VAL A 14 -10.47 1.40 -27.05
C VAL A 14 -11.44 1.95 -25.99
N LEU A 15 -11.60 1.27 -24.85
CA LEU A 15 -12.48 1.73 -23.76
C LEU A 15 -11.98 3.03 -23.11
N GLU A 16 -10.66 3.23 -23.00
CA GLU A 16 -10.09 4.48 -22.52
C GLU A 16 -10.31 5.63 -23.50
N SER A 17 -10.19 5.34 -24.81
CA SER A 17 -10.53 6.30 -25.85
C SER A 17 -12.02 6.67 -25.82
N TRP A 18 -12.90 5.70 -25.54
CA TRP A 18 -14.32 5.95 -25.30
C TRP A 18 -14.54 6.82 -24.06
N ARG A 19 -13.92 6.53 -22.92
CA ARG A 19 -14.03 7.34 -21.70
C ARG A 19 -13.61 8.79 -21.94
N ARG A 20 -12.49 9.00 -22.63
CA ARG A 20 -11.99 10.34 -22.99
C ARG A 20 -12.89 11.09 -23.96
N SER A 21 -13.65 10.37 -24.80
CA SER A 21 -14.59 11.00 -25.74
C SER A 21 -15.83 11.62 -25.08
N GLY A 22 -16.19 11.17 -23.87
CA GLY A 22 -17.42 11.60 -23.18
C GLY A 22 -18.72 11.20 -23.88
N LEU A 23 -18.66 10.43 -24.97
CA LEU A 23 -19.83 9.99 -25.73
C LEU A 23 -20.48 8.77 -25.08
N SER A 24 -21.74 8.49 -25.44
CA SER A 24 -22.34 7.19 -25.13
C SER A 24 -21.63 6.07 -25.89
N ILE A 25 -21.64 4.84 -25.34
CA ILE A 25 -21.02 3.67 -25.97
C ILE A 25 -21.56 3.46 -27.38
N GLU A 26 -22.87 3.61 -27.58
CA GLU A 26 -23.51 3.42 -28.88
C GLU A 26 -23.01 4.43 -29.92
N ARG A 27 -22.91 5.71 -29.53
CA ARG A 27 -22.44 6.77 -30.42
C ARG A 27 -20.97 6.60 -30.75
N PHE A 28 -20.15 6.25 -29.77
CA PHE A 28 -18.73 5.97 -29.96
C PHE A 28 -18.50 4.75 -30.86
N ALA A 29 -19.26 3.67 -30.62
CA ALA A 29 -19.19 2.45 -31.42
C ALA A 29 -19.54 2.74 -32.88
N LYS A 30 -20.65 3.45 -33.12
CA LYS A 30 -21.09 3.84 -34.47
C LYS A 30 -20.06 4.72 -35.18
N GLN A 31 -19.47 5.70 -34.50
CA GLN A 31 -18.44 6.57 -35.10
C GLN A 31 -17.15 5.82 -35.46
N ARG A 32 -16.80 4.77 -34.72
CA ARG A 32 -15.56 4.01 -34.91
C ARG A 32 -15.75 2.70 -35.68
N GLY A 33 -16.98 2.39 -36.12
CA GLY A 33 -17.29 1.15 -36.83
C GLY A 33 -17.28 -0.10 -35.94
N PHE A 34 -17.42 0.06 -34.62
CA PHE A 34 -17.50 -1.05 -33.68
C PHE A 34 -18.94 -1.45 -33.39
N THR A 35 -19.12 -2.71 -33.02
CA THR A 35 -20.40 -3.22 -32.52
C THR A 35 -20.56 -2.85 -31.03
N PRO A 36 -21.65 -2.16 -30.61
CA PRO A 36 -21.86 -1.76 -29.21
C PRO A 36 -21.79 -2.92 -28.23
N GLN A 37 -22.35 -4.08 -28.58
CA GLN A 37 -22.36 -5.29 -27.74
C GLN A 37 -20.94 -5.74 -27.35
N ARG A 38 -19.97 -5.56 -28.26
CA ARG A 38 -18.58 -5.93 -28.04
C ARG A 38 -17.93 -5.03 -26.97
N LEU A 39 -18.21 -3.72 -27.01
CA LEU A 39 -17.74 -2.77 -26.00
C LEU A 39 -18.38 -3.03 -24.65
N TYR A 40 -19.68 -3.34 -24.61
CA TYR A 40 -20.35 -3.75 -23.36
C TYR A 40 -19.75 -5.02 -22.76
N TRP A 41 -19.47 -6.02 -23.59
CA TRP A 41 -18.84 -7.27 -23.15
C TRP A 41 -17.46 -7.02 -22.55
N TRP A 42 -16.60 -6.25 -23.22
CA TRP A 42 -15.27 -5.92 -22.72
C TRP A 42 -15.30 -5.05 -21.47
N LYS A 43 -16.22 -4.08 -21.39
CA LYS A 43 -16.43 -3.28 -20.18
C LYS A 43 -16.77 -4.17 -19.00
N LYS A 44 -17.70 -5.12 -19.18
CA LYS A 44 -18.08 -6.07 -18.13
C LYS A 44 -16.91 -7.00 -17.75
N LYS A 45 -16.21 -7.55 -18.75
CA LYS A 45 -15.07 -8.45 -18.54
C LYS A 45 -13.95 -7.77 -17.75
N ILE A 46 -13.59 -6.54 -18.10
CA ILE A 46 -12.50 -5.79 -17.45
C ILE A 46 -12.90 -5.38 -16.02
N VAL A 47 -14.15 -4.98 -15.78
CA VAL A 47 -14.62 -4.67 -14.41
C VAL A 47 -14.59 -5.93 -13.53
N LEU A 48 -15.01 -7.09 -14.05
CA LEU A 48 -14.97 -8.36 -13.32
C LEU A 48 -13.54 -8.80 -12.97
N THR A 49 -12.56 -8.54 -13.84
CA THR A 49 -11.14 -8.80 -13.53
C THR A 49 -10.55 -7.75 -12.59
N ALA A 50 -10.94 -6.47 -12.73
CA ALA A 50 -10.44 -5.41 -11.85
C ALA A 50 -10.89 -5.61 -10.38
N ASP A 51 -12.14 -5.99 -10.14
CA ASP A 51 -12.64 -6.28 -8.77
C ASP A 51 -12.02 -7.56 -8.17
N ARG A 52 -11.36 -8.38 -9.01
CA ARG A 52 -10.62 -9.58 -8.59
C ARG A 52 -9.14 -9.29 -8.30
N ASP A 53 -8.53 -8.34 -9.01
CA ASP A 53 -7.11 -7.98 -8.88
C ASP A 53 -6.87 -6.72 -8.04
N GLU A 54 -7.89 -5.93 -7.71
CA GLU A 54 -7.74 -4.78 -6.81
C GLU A 54 -7.60 -5.28 -5.36
N PRO A 55 -6.41 -5.16 -4.74
CA PRO A 55 -6.27 -5.53 -3.34
C PRO A 55 -7.15 -4.61 -2.52
N LYS A 56 -8.26 -5.16 -2.01
CA LYS A 56 -9.13 -4.46 -1.07
C LYS A 56 -8.29 -4.18 0.17
N LEU A 57 -7.79 -2.95 0.28
CA LEU A 57 -7.09 -2.46 1.46
C LEU A 57 -8.07 -2.43 2.63
N GLY A 58 -8.12 -3.52 3.39
CA GLY A 58 -8.81 -3.56 4.67
C GLY A 58 -8.06 -2.69 5.69
N PRO A 59 -8.75 -2.10 6.67
CA PRO A 59 -8.10 -1.37 7.74
C PRO A 59 -7.18 -2.33 8.52
N VAL A 60 -5.88 -2.14 8.36
CA VAL A 60 -4.88 -2.82 9.18
C VAL A 60 -4.94 -2.19 10.56
N ARG A 61 -5.49 -2.91 11.54
CA ARG A 61 -5.33 -2.53 12.94
C ARG A 61 -3.87 -2.69 13.31
N VAL A 62 -3.12 -1.60 13.21
CA VAL A 62 -1.79 -1.49 13.80
C VAL A 62 -1.98 -1.60 15.32
N LYS A 63 -1.69 -2.77 15.87
CA LYS A 63 -1.48 -2.89 17.31
C LYS A 63 -0.24 -2.06 17.61
N HIS A 64 -0.42 -0.86 18.16
CA HIS A 64 0.60 -0.26 18.99
C HIS A 64 0.68 -1.13 20.24
N GLU A 65 1.28 -2.31 20.11
CA GLU A 65 2.04 -2.82 21.24
C GLU A 65 3.06 -1.72 21.48
N ALA A 66 2.94 -1.04 22.62
CA ALA A 66 4.07 -0.34 23.18
C ALA A 66 5.16 -1.40 23.22
N ARG A 67 6.02 -1.41 22.19
CA ARG A 67 7.29 -2.09 22.24
C ARG A 67 7.96 -1.36 23.38
N ARG A 68 7.77 -1.90 24.59
CA ARG A 68 8.64 -1.63 25.70
C ARG A 68 9.98 -2.05 25.16
N GLY A 69 10.72 -1.08 24.61
CA GLY A 69 12.00 -1.32 23.97
C GLY A 69 12.82 -2.17 24.91
N GLU A 70 13.55 -3.13 24.34
CA GLU A 70 14.44 -3.96 25.14
C GLU A 70 15.33 -3.05 25.99
N PRO A 71 15.43 -3.30 27.32
CA PRO A 71 16.21 -2.43 28.19
C PRO A 71 17.63 -2.24 27.67
N VAL A 72 18.07 -1.00 27.58
CA VAL A 72 19.43 -0.68 27.16
C VAL A 72 20.38 -1.13 28.25
N THR A 73 21.39 -1.91 27.88
CA THR A 73 22.41 -2.42 28.80
C THR A 73 23.68 -1.58 28.65
N VAL A 74 24.08 -0.90 29.72
CA VAL A 74 25.25 -0.02 29.77
C VAL A 74 26.29 -0.63 30.70
N PRO A 75 27.41 -1.17 30.17
CA PRO A 75 28.54 -1.61 30.99
C PRO A 75 29.32 -0.39 31.50
N LEU A 76 29.69 -0.42 32.78
CA LEU A 76 30.48 0.61 33.44
C LEU A 76 31.96 0.19 33.55
N ARG A 77 32.88 1.15 33.69
CA ARG A 77 34.33 0.88 33.83
C ARG A 77 34.66 0.15 35.11
N THR A 78 33.82 0.31 36.13
CA THR A 78 33.90 -0.43 37.40
C THR A 78 33.52 -1.91 37.26
N GLY A 79 33.08 -2.37 36.09
CA GLY A 79 32.67 -3.75 35.81
C GLY A 79 31.21 -4.05 36.13
N HIS A 80 30.47 -3.07 36.66
CA HIS A 80 29.03 -3.17 36.85
C HIS A 80 28.27 -2.99 35.53
N ILE A 81 27.04 -3.51 35.48
CA ILE A 81 26.16 -3.38 34.32
C ILE A 81 24.86 -2.72 34.75
N LEU A 82 24.49 -1.63 34.10
CA LEU A 82 23.20 -0.96 34.27
C LEU A 82 22.22 -1.39 33.18
N LYS A 83 21.03 -1.84 33.58
CA LYS A 83 19.92 -2.12 32.67
C LYS A 83 18.86 -1.04 32.81
N VAL A 84 18.54 -0.37 31.70
CA VAL A 84 17.71 0.83 31.71
C VAL A 84 16.49 0.63 30.82
N ALA A 85 15.29 0.77 31.39
CA ALA A 85 14.03 0.67 30.65
C ALA A 85 13.82 1.91 29.74
N HIS A 86 12.94 1.82 28.75
CA HIS A 86 12.72 2.82 27.69
C HIS A 86 12.10 4.16 28.13
N ASP A 87 11.70 4.31 29.41
CA ASP A 87 11.08 5.54 29.96
C ASP A 87 11.87 6.10 31.15
N PHE A 88 13.19 5.97 31.13
CA PHE A 88 14.04 6.47 32.20
C PHE A 88 14.28 7.99 32.11
N ASP A 89 14.42 8.62 33.27
CA ASP A 89 14.87 10.01 33.34
C ASP A 89 16.38 10.08 33.03
N GLU A 90 16.70 10.75 31.93
CA GLU A 90 18.07 10.91 31.44
C GLU A 90 18.97 11.64 32.45
N HIS A 91 18.46 12.67 33.12
CA HIS A 91 19.22 13.43 34.11
C HIS A 91 19.49 12.61 35.37
N ALA A 92 18.53 11.80 35.81
CA ALA A 92 18.72 10.88 36.92
C ALA A 92 19.75 9.80 36.57
N PHE A 93 19.67 9.23 35.36
CA PHE A 93 20.63 8.25 34.88
C PHE A 93 22.06 8.80 34.82
N ALA A 94 22.24 10.00 34.28
CA ALA A 94 23.56 10.65 34.23
C ALA A 94 24.17 10.84 35.63
N ARG A 95 23.37 11.24 36.62
CA ARG A 95 23.84 11.37 38.02
C ARG A 95 24.25 10.03 38.62
N VAL A 96 23.47 8.97 38.38
CA VAL A 96 23.79 7.62 38.88
C VAL A 96 25.07 7.09 38.24
N VAL A 97 25.23 7.24 36.92
CA VAL A 97 26.45 6.83 36.21
C VAL A 97 27.66 7.60 36.77
N ALA A 98 27.57 8.92 36.93
CA ALA A 98 28.65 9.73 37.48
C ALA A 98 29.06 9.32 38.91
N LEU A 99 28.09 8.92 39.74
CA LEU A 99 28.37 8.41 41.08
C LEU A 99 29.07 7.04 41.05
N LEU A 100 28.63 6.15 40.16
CA LEU A 100 29.11 4.76 40.08
C LEU A 100 30.46 4.62 39.36
N GLU A 101 30.79 5.53 38.46
CA GLU A 101 32.08 5.54 37.76
C GLU A 101 33.21 6.16 38.61
N GLY A 102 32.85 6.82 39.71
CA GLY A 102 33.78 7.69 40.43
C GLY A 102 34.18 8.89 39.56
N THR A 103 34.54 10.00 40.18
CA THR A 103 35.13 11.12 39.44
C THR A 103 36.49 10.76 38.90
#